data_AF-A0ABD0QNA0-F1
#
_entry.id   AF-A0ABD0QNA0-F1
#
_cell.length_a   1.000
_cell.length_b   1.000
_cell.length_c   1.000
_cell.angle_alpha   90.00
_cell.angle_beta   90.00
_cell.angle_gamma   90.00
#
_symmetry.space_group_name_H-M   'P 1'
#
loop_
_entity.id
_entity.type
_entity.pdbx_description
1 polymer ?
#
loop_
_entity_poly.entity_id
_entity_poly.type
_entity_poly.pdbx_seq_one_letter_code
_entity_poly.pdbx_strand_id
1 'polypeptide(L)' 'IHDNEEYHKRLNEDSLMHTPEFVIKPRSHTVWENQCVRLHCTVSGWPEPRVV' A
#
# COMPACT_ATOMS: atom_id res chain seq x y z
N ILE A 1 -3.32 -17.71 -21.16
CA ILE A 1 -1.99 -17.63 -20.52
C ILE A 1 -1.17 -16.51 -21.17
N HIS A 2 -0.98 -16.52 -22.50
CA HIS A 2 -0.32 -15.44 -23.25
C HIS A 2 -0.90 -14.03 -23.02
N ASP A 3 -2.23 -13.86 -23.01
CA ASP A 3 -2.84 -12.53 -22.83
C ASP A 3 -2.55 -11.88 -21.47
N ASN A 4 -2.41 -12.69 -20.41
CA ASN A 4 -2.19 -12.17 -19.06
C ASN A 4 -0.76 -11.64 -18.90
N GLU A 5 0.22 -12.33 -19.48
CA GLU A 5 1.62 -11.90 -19.46
C GLU A 5 1.83 -10.62 -20.26
N GLU A 6 1.18 -10.49 -21.41
CA GLU A 6 1.26 -9.28 -22.23
C GLU A 6 0.59 -8.09 -21.54
N TYR A 7 -0.53 -8.30 -20.85
CA TYR A 7 -1.19 -7.29 -20.02
C TYR A 7 -0.30 -6.82 -18.87
N HIS A 8 0.28 -7.74 -18.10
CA HIS A 8 1.21 -7.40 -17.01
C HIS A 8 2.47 -6.70 -17.52
N LYS A 9 2.98 -7.10 -18.68
CA LYS A 9 4.14 -6.44 -19.31
C LYS A 9 3.83 -4.98 -19.65
N ARG A 10 2.66 -4.69 -20.23
CA ARG A 10 2.21 -3.32 -20.55
C ARG A 10 2.05 -2.46 -19.29
N LEU A 11 1.50 -3.01 -18.21
CA LEU A 11 1.37 -2.31 -16.93
C LEU A 11 2.72 -1.99 -16.27
N ASN A 12 3.69 -2.90 -16.42
CA ASN A 12 5.06 -2.65 -15.99
C ASN A 12 5.72 -1.56 -16.86
N GLU A 13 5.47 -1.55 -18.17
CA GLU A 13 6.00 -0.58 -19.13
C GLU A 13 5.42 0.83 -18.92
N ASP A 14 4.13 0.92 -18.60
CA ASP A 14 3.45 2.17 -18.23
C ASP A 14 3.82 2.65 -16.80
N SER A 15 4.72 1.94 -16.11
CA SER A 15 5.09 2.17 -14.70
C SER A 15 3.89 2.16 -13.74
N LEU A 16 2.79 1.56 -14.17
CA LEU A 16 1.57 1.43 -13.38
C LEU A 16 1.76 0.38 -12.29
N MET A 17 2.65 -0.59 -12.47
CA MET A 17 3.04 -1.56 -11.44
C MET A 17 4.11 -0.99 -10.51
N HIS A 18 3.73 -0.73 -9.27
CA HIS A 18 4.65 -0.25 -8.24
C HIS A 18 4.39 -0.93 -6.91
N THR A 19 5.47 -1.19 -6.18
CA THR A 19 5.42 -1.85 -4.88
C THR A 19 4.65 -0.99 -3.88
N PRO A 20 3.97 -1.61 -2.90
CA PRO A 20 3.30 -0.86 -1.84
C PRO A 20 4.26 0.06 -1.07
N GLU A 21 3.91 1.33 -0.93
CA GLU A 21 4.67 2.32 -0.17
C GLU A 21 3.77 3.08 0.81
N PHE A 22 4.29 3.35 2.01
CA PHE A 22 3.62 4.20 2.98
C PHE A 22 3.70 5.68 2.57
N VAL A 23 2.66 6.17 1.90
CA VAL A 23 2.46 7.60 1.63
C VAL A 23 2.18 8.36 2.93
N ILE A 24 1.47 7.72 3.86
CA ILE A 24 1.34 8.21 5.24
C ILE A 24 1.86 7.13 6.18
N LYS A 25 2.97 7.44 6.85
CA LYS A 25 3.58 6.56 7.86
C LYS A 25 2.81 6.66 9.19
N PRO A 26 2.59 5.54 9.89
CA PRO A 26 2.07 5.59 11.25
C PRO A 26 3.05 6.35 12.14
N ARG A 27 2.51 7.17 13.04
CA ARG A 27 3.31 8.00 13.96
C ARG A 27 3.33 7.40 15.35
N SER A 28 4.45 7.55 16.06
CA SER A 28 4.56 7.18 17.47
C SER A 28 3.63 8.01 18.33
N HIS A 29 2.96 7.36 19.29
CA HIS A 29 2.11 8.00 20.28
C HIS A 29 2.41 7.42 21.65
N THR A 30 2.41 8.28 22.68
CA THR A 30 2.46 7.87 24.09
C THR A 30 1.06 8.03 24.65
N VAL A 31 0.51 6.96 25.24
CA VAL A 31 -0.84 6.95 25.82
C VAL A 31 -0.82 6.50 27.26
N TRP A 32 -1.88 6.85 28.00
CA TRP A 32 -2.08 6.45 29.39
C TRP A 32 -2.91 5.15 29.47
N GLU A 33 -2.92 4.53 30.65
CA GLU A 33 -3.78 3.38 30.91
C GLU A 33 -5.26 3.73 30.63
N ASN A 34 -5.99 2.78 30.04
CA ASN A 34 -7.39 2.92 29.62
C ASN A 34 -7.66 3.98 28.53
N GLN A 35 -6.63 4.46 27.81
CA GLN A 35 -6.82 5.31 26.64
C GLN A 35 -6.87 4.52 25.33
N CYS A 36 -7.83 4.85 24.47
CA CYS A 36 -7.89 4.33 23.11
C CYS A 36 -7.06 5.20 22.16
N VAL A 37 -6.29 4.56 21.27
CA VAL A 37 -5.54 5.24 20.21
C VAL A 37 -5.93 4.70 18.84
N ARG A 38 -5.93 5.58 17.84
CA ARG A 38 -6.07 5.24 16.43
C ARG A 38 -4.80 5.65 15.70
N LEU A 39 -4.06 4.66 15.21
CA LEU A 39 -2.90 4.89 14.36
C LEU A 39 -3.36 4.95 12.90
N HIS A 40 -3.04 6.03 12.21
CA HIS A 40 -3.40 6.24 10.82
C HIS A 40 -2.20 5.94 9.91
N CYS A 41 -2.45 5.22 8.83
CA CYS A 41 -1.50 5.07 7.73
C CYS A 41 -2.25 5.07 6.40
N THR A 42 -1.50 5.27 5.31
CA THR A 42 -1.99 5.17 3.93
C THR A 42 -0.91 4.53 3.11
N VAL A 43 -1.29 3.50 2.36
CA VAL A 43 -0.40 2.75 1.48
C VAL A 43 -0.89 2.96 0.05
N SER A 44 0.02 3.26 -0.86
CA SER A 44 -0.27 3.25 -2.30
C SER A 44 0.54 2.13 -2.95
N GLY A 45 -0.03 1.50 -3.96
CA GLY A 45 0.56 0.36 -4.65
C GLY A 45 -0.30 -0.02 -5.84
N TRP A 46 0.28 -0.69 -6.82
CA TRP A 46 -0.52 -1.36 -7.83
C TRP A 46 0.01 -2.78 -8.08
N PRO A 47 -0.86 -3.81 -8.04
CA PRO A 47 -2.29 -3.74 -7.72
C PRO A 47 -2.56 -3.20 -6.32
N GLU A 48 -3.78 -2.70 -6.10
CA GLU A 48 -4.17 -2.00 -4.85
C GLU A 48 -3.74 -2.82 -3.61
N PRO A 49 -2.95 -2.22 -2.70
CA PRO A 49 -2.37 -2.93 -1.58
C PRO A 49 -3.43 -3.27 -0.52
N ARG A 50 -3.33 -4.46 0.05
CA ARG A 50 -4.14 -4.88 1.20
C ARG A 50 -3.36 -4.71 2.49
N VAL A 51 -3.85 -3.85 3.38
CA VAL A 51 -3.32 -3.69 4.74
C VAL A 51 -4.05 -4.71 5.64
N VAL A 52 -3.34 -5.72 6.14
CA VAL A 52 -3.86 -6.81 6.98
C VAL A 52 -3.11 -6.91 8.30
#